data_AF-A0A0A9GQG3-F1
#
_entry.id   AF-A0A0A9GQG3-F1
#
_cell.length_a   1.000
_cell.length_b   1.000
_cell.length_c   1.000
_cell.angle_alpha   90.00
_cell.angle_beta   90.00
_cell.angle_gamma   90.00
#
_symmetry.space_group_name_H-M   'P 1'
#
loop_
_entity.id
_entity.type
_entity.pdbx_description
1 polymer ?
#
loop_
_entity_poly.entity_id
_entity_poly.type
_entity_poly.pdbx_seq_one_letter_code
_entity_poly.pdbx_strand_id
1 'polypeptide(L)'
;MHVKERFTDFALVRKEIADETDRGTGRTKQISTVPIYLSIYSPNVVNLTLIDFPGLTKVAVDGQPDSIVQDIENMVCSFIEKPNCSILAISPANQDLAASDAIKISWEVDPKEGGSCRLQYPWIGVVNRSQQDINKNVDMIAARLREHEYFAHIPEYKHLAHRMGSEHLAKMLSKAAAFGICD
;
A
#
# COMPACT_ATOMS: atom_id res chain seq x y z
N MET A 1 -22.46 8.48 -0.87
CA MET A 1 -23.56 8.22 0.10
C MET A 1 -22.94 7.51 1.29
N HIS A 2 -23.16 8.03 2.50
CA HIS A 2 -22.50 7.59 3.73
C HIS A 2 -23.33 6.54 4.47
N VAL A 3 -22.90 5.29 4.47
CA VAL A 3 -23.31 4.37 5.53
C VAL A 3 -22.63 4.87 6.81
N LYS A 4 -23.36 5.56 7.69
CA LYS A 4 -22.88 5.98 9.03
C LYS A 4 -22.88 4.78 10.00
N GLU A 5 -22.45 3.60 9.54
CA GLU A 5 -22.28 2.45 10.42
C GLU A 5 -20.87 2.45 10.99
N ARG A 6 -20.80 2.24 12.29
CA ARG A 6 -19.53 2.09 13.01
C ARG A 6 -19.27 0.61 13.16
N PHE A 7 -18.20 0.14 12.53
CA PHE A 7 -17.74 -1.22 12.69
C PHE A 7 -16.67 -1.28 13.78
N THR A 8 -16.77 -2.27 14.66
CA THR A 8 -15.73 -2.61 15.65
C THR A 8 -14.95 -3.86 15.26
N ASP A 9 -15.42 -4.60 14.26
CA ASP A 9 -14.81 -5.82 13.74
C ASP A 9 -14.27 -5.60 12.32
N PHE A 10 -12.98 -5.80 12.13
CA PHE A 10 -12.32 -5.70 10.83
C PHE A 10 -12.79 -6.74 9.82
N ALA A 11 -13.32 -7.89 10.25
CA ALA A 11 -13.93 -8.86 9.34
C ALA A 11 -15.18 -8.27 8.68
N LEU A 12 -16.00 -7.53 9.43
CA LEU A 12 -17.15 -6.82 8.89
C LEU A 12 -16.73 -5.65 8.00
N VAL A 13 -15.69 -4.90 8.38
CA VAL A 13 -15.13 -3.83 7.53
C VAL A 13 -14.70 -4.38 6.18
N ARG A 14 -13.96 -5.50 6.16
CA ARG A 14 -13.53 -6.14 4.90
C ARG A 14 -14.72 -6.59 4.04
N LYS A 15 -15.75 -7.14 4.68
CA LYS A 15 -16.97 -7.55 3.98
C LYS A 15 -17.70 -6.35 3.38
N GLU A 16 -17.87 -5.26 4.13
CA GLU A 16 -18.55 -4.05 3.66
C GLU A 16 -17.79 -3.39 2.49
N ILE A 17 -16.45 -3.36 2.54
CA ILE A 17 -15.64 -2.88 1.41
C ILE A 17 -15.91 -3.71 0.15
N ALA A 18 -15.99 -5.04 0.28
CA ALA A 18 -16.28 -5.93 -0.84
C ALA A 18 -17.72 -5.71 -1.37
N ASP A 19 -18.70 -5.59 -0.47
CA ASP A 19 -20.10 -5.38 -0.81
C ASP A 19 -20.31 -4.01 -1.50
N GLU A 20 -19.62 -2.95 -1.06
CA GLU A 20 -19.65 -1.62 -1.70
C GLU A 20 -18.92 -1.60 -3.04
N THR A 21 -17.81 -2.34 -3.16
CA THR A 21 -17.12 -2.53 -4.44
C THR A 21 -18.05 -3.19 -5.46
N ASP A 22 -18.67 -4.32 -5.08
CA ASP A 22 -19.63 -5.04 -5.93
C ASP A 22 -20.85 -4.18 -6.31
N ARG A 23 -21.26 -3.27 -5.42
CA ARG A 23 -22.37 -2.33 -5.67
C ARG A 23 -22.00 -1.30 -6.74
N GLY A 24 -20.75 -0.83 -6.75
CA GLY A 24 -20.25 0.17 -7.69
C GLY A 24 -19.88 -0.39 -9.06
N THR A 25 -19.30 -1.59 -9.12
CA THR A 25 -18.78 -2.20 -10.37
C THR A 25 -19.72 -3.24 -10.98
N GLY A 26 -20.80 -3.59 -10.26
CA GLY A 26 -21.48 -4.87 -10.47
C GLY A 26 -20.57 -6.04 -10.10
N ARG A 27 -21.09 -7.28 -10.10
CA ARG A 27 -20.29 -8.51 -9.91
C ARG A 27 -19.37 -8.84 -11.10
N THR A 28 -18.89 -7.82 -11.80
CA THR A 28 -18.03 -7.91 -12.96
C THR A 28 -16.61 -7.50 -12.56
N LYS A 29 -15.60 -7.85 -13.35
CA LYS A 29 -14.20 -7.45 -13.10
C LYS A 29 -13.92 -5.98 -13.43
N GLN A 30 -14.93 -5.12 -13.43
CA GLN A 30 -14.79 -3.70 -13.74
C GLN A 30 -14.19 -2.94 -12.56
N ILE A 31 -13.67 -1.75 -12.84
CA ILE A 31 -13.08 -0.86 -11.83
C ILE A 31 -14.00 0.35 -11.70
N SER A 32 -14.25 0.76 -10.45
CA SER A 32 -15.00 1.99 -10.14
C SER A 32 -14.02 3.14 -9.94
N THR A 33 -14.31 4.29 -10.53
CA THR A 33 -13.58 5.55 -10.28
C THR A 33 -14.05 6.25 -9.01
N VAL A 34 -15.12 5.76 -8.38
CA VAL A 34 -15.66 6.33 -7.13
C VAL A 34 -14.90 5.75 -5.93
N PRO A 35 -14.21 6.58 -5.14
CA PRO A 35 -13.44 6.11 -3.98
C PRO A 35 -14.34 5.70 -2.81
N ILE A 36 -13.92 4.66 -2.09
CA ILE A 36 -14.53 4.25 -0.81
C ILE A 36 -13.77 4.94 0.33
N TYR A 37 -14.45 5.81 1.07
CA TYR A 37 -13.87 6.51 2.22
C TYR A 37 -14.05 5.71 3.51
N LEU A 38 -12.94 5.31 4.14
CA LEU A 38 -12.91 4.64 5.42
C LEU A 38 -12.19 5.49 6.47
N SER A 39 -12.82 5.70 7.62
CA SER A 39 -12.19 6.36 8.79
C SER A 39 -12.01 5.36 9.91
N ILE A 40 -10.75 5.02 10.23
CA ILE A 40 -10.39 4.09 11.30
C ILE A 40 -9.95 4.91 12.51
N TYR A 41 -10.56 4.66 13.67
CA TYR A 41 -10.20 5.29 14.93
C TYR A 41 -9.52 4.26 15.84
N SER A 42 -8.34 4.61 16.36
CA SER A 42 -7.65 3.82 17.37
C SER A 42 -6.81 4.75 18.25
N PRO A 43 -6.72 4.49 19.57
CA PRO A 43 -5.87 5.29 20.46
C PRO A 43 -4.36 5.08 20.18
N ASN A 44 -4.00 4.06 19.39
CA ASN A 44 -2.62 3.66 19.13
C ASN A 44 -2.18 3.95 17.69
N VAL A 45 -2.92 4.75 16.92
CA VAL A 45 -2.57 5.10 15.54
C VAL A 45 -2.38 6.60 15.39
N VAL A 46 -1.52 6.99 14.45
CA VAL A 46 -1.34 8.39 14.05
C VAL A 46 -2.39 8.78 13.01
N ASN A 47 -2.66 10.07 12.88
CA ASN A 47 -3.51 10.59 11.82
C ASN A 47 -2.77 10.44 10.48
N LEU A 48 -3.20 9.44 9.69
CA LEU A 48 -2.63 9.13 8.39
C LEU A 48 -3.74 8.85 7.40
N THR A 49 -3.66 9.48 6.23
CA THR A 49 -4.52 9.13 5.09
C THR A 49 -3.78 8.13 4.23
N LEU A 50 -4.33 6.92 4.13
CA LEU A 50 -3.85 5.89 3.23
C LEU A 50 -4.82 5.76 2.06
N ILE A 51 -4.28 5.69 0.85
CA ILE A 51 -5.03 5.48 -0.37
C ILE A 51 -4.56 4.15 -0.95
N ASP A 52 -5.49 3.22 -1.13
CA ASP A 52 -5.24 1.95 -1.81
C ASP A 52 -5.78 2.05 -3.24
N PHE A 53 -4.98 1.62 -4.20
CA PHE A 53 -5.32 1.68 -5.62
C PHE A 53 -5.57 0.28 -6.17
N PRO A 54 -6.40 0.14 -7.21
CA PRO A 54 -6.45 -1.10 -7.99
C PRO A 54 -5.03 -1.51 -8.40
N GLY A 55 -4.75 -2.82 -8.37
CA GLY A 55 -3.44 -3.32 -8.77
C GLY A 55 -3.07 -2.84 -10.18
N LEU A 56 -1.85 -2.36 -10.35
CA LEU A 56 -1.29 -1.95 -11.64
C LEU A 56 -1.14 -3.18 -12.55
N THR A 57 -2.21 -3.56 -13.24
CA THR A 57 -2.21 -4.70 -14.17
C THR A 57 -1.77 -4.23 -15.56
N LYS A 58 -0.85 -4.96 -16.19
CA LYS A 58 -0.37 -4.66 -17.56
C LYS A 58 -1.27 -5.17 -18.67
N VAL A 59 -2.29 -5.96 -18.34
CA VAL A 59 -3.14 -6.65 -19.31
C VAL A 59 -4.58 -6.57 -18.85
N ALA A 60 -5.46 -6.10 -19.74
CA ALA A 60 -6.90 -6.16 -19.54
C ALA A 60 -7.35 -7.62 -19.48
N VAL A 61 -8.17 -7.96 -18.49
CA VAL A 61 -8.82 -9.29 -18.45
C VAL A 61 -10.12 -9.27 -19.23
N ASP A 62 -10.56 -10.44 -19.69
CA ASP A 62 -11.82 -10.58 -20.44
C ASP A 62 -12.98 -9.85 -19.74
N GLY A 63 -13.58 -8.89 -20.45
CA GLY A 63 -14.68 -8.05 -19.96
C GLY A 63 -14.29 -6.65 -19.48
N GLN A 64 -12.99 -6.29 -19.48
CA GLN A 64 -12.52 -4.92 -19.26
C GLN A 64 -12.27 -4.19 -20.59
N PRO A 65 -12.41 -2.86 -20.64
CA PRO A 65 -12.04 -2.09 -21.82
C PRO A 65 -10.52 -2.09 -22.03
N ASP A 66 -10.07 -1.96 -23.28
CA ASP A 66 -8.63 -1.85 -23.60
C ASP A 66 -7.97 -0.63 -22.93
N SER A 67 -8.76 0.39 -22.59
CA SER A 67 -8.31 1.60 -21.89
C SER A 67 -8.05 1.39 -20.39
N ILE A 68 -8.41 0.24 -19.81
CA ILE A 68 -8.42 0.07 -18.34
C ILE A 68 -7.08 0.34 -17.69
N VAL A 69 -5.97 -0.01 -18.35
CA VAL A 69 -4.62 0.25 -17.86
C VAL A 69 -4.37 1.75 -17.75
N GLN A 70 -4.69 2.49 -18.81
CA GLN A 70 -4.56 3.95 -18.84
C GLN A 70 -5.50 4.62 -17.85
N ASP A 71 -6.71 4.09 -17.66
CA ASP A 71 -7.69 4.62 -16.71
C ASP A 71 -7.22 4.46 -15.26
N ILE A 72 -6.60 3.32 -14.92
CA ILE A 72 -5.96 3.09 -13.61
C ILE A 72 -4.77 4.05 -13.44
N GLU A 73 -3.89 4.17 -14.44
CA GLU A 73 -2.73 5.07 -14.38
C GLU A 73 -3.17 6.52 -14.16
N ASN A 74 -4.12 7.02 -14.94
CA ASN A 74 -4.68 8.37 -14.80
C ASN A 74 -5.30 8.57 -13.41
N MET A 75 -6.00 7.56 -12.89
CA MET A 75 -6.54 7.59 -11.54
C MET A 75 -5.41 7.73 -10.51
N VAL A 76 -4.39 6.87 -10.55
CA VAL A 76 -3.25 6.94 -9.62
C VAL A 76 -2.59 8.31 -9.70
N CYS A 77 -2.23 8.78 -10.91
CA CYS A 77 -1.60 10.08 -11.15
C CYS A 77 -2.39 11.24 -10.51
N SER A 78 -3.72 11.24 -10.64
CA SER A 78 -4.57 12.29 -10.05
C SER A 78 -4.48 12.40 -8.51
N PHE A 79 -4.05 11.33 -7.82
CA PHE A 79 -3.82 11.33 -6.38
C PHE A 79 -2.37 11.61 -5.99
N ILE A 80 -1.40 11.10 -6.76
CA ILE A 80 0.03 11.24 -6.44
C ILE A 80 0.64 12.57 -6.91
N GLU A 81 0.03 13.27 -7.87
CA GLU A 81 0.44 14.61 -8.31
C GLU A 81 0.16 15.72 -7.26
N LYS A 82 -0.58 15.41 -6.19
CA LYS A 82 -0.93 16.40 -5.17
C LYS A 82 0.31 16.82 -4.36
N PRO A 83 0.49 18.12 -4.07
CA PRO A 83 1.53 18.55 -3.14
C PRO A 83 1.28 17.88 -1.78
N ASN A 84 2.35 17.43 -1.12
CA ASN A 84 2.34 16.70 0.15
C ASN A 84 1.85 15.23 0.07
N CYS A 85 1.89 14.59 -1.10
CA CYS A 85 1.73 13.13 -1.22
C CYS A 85 3.05 12.40 -0.98
N SER A 86 3.06 11.40 -0.10
CA SER A 86 4.19 10.47 0.06
C SER A 86 3.88 9.15 -0.66
N ILE A 87 4.68 8.81 -1.66
CA ILE A 87 4.52 7.57 -2.43
C ILE A 87 5.25 6.43 -1.70
N LEU A 88 4.50 5.38 -1.32
CA LEU A 88 5.08 4.12 -0.83
C LEU A 88 5.16 3.13 -2.00
N ALA A 89 6.32 3.08 -2.66
CA ALA A 89 6.55 2.12 -3.74
C ALA A 89 6.83 0.72 -3.18
N ILE A 90 5.90 -0.21 -3.39
CA ILE A 90 5.99 -1.60 -2.90
C ILE A 90 6.44 -2.50 -4.05
N SER A 91 7.54 -3.21 -3.85
CA SER A 91 8.09 -4.16 -4.83
C SER A 91 8.32 -5.52 -4.19
N PRO A 92 7.90 -6.63 -4.82
CA PRO A 92 8.25 -7.97 -4.37
C PRO A 92 9.76 -8.18 -4.39
N ALA A 93 10.32 -8.73 -3.31
CA ALA A 93 11.77 -8.97 -3.21
C ALA A 93 12.31 -10.04 -4.18
N ASN A 94 11.43 -10.84 -4.79
CA ASN A 94 11.79 -11.87 -5.77
C ASN A 94 11.80 -11.36 -7.23
N GLN A 95 11.49 -10.07 -7.44
CA GLN A 95 11.48 -9.45 -8.76
C GLN A 95 12.57 -8.38 -8.87
N ASP A 96 12.99 -8.09 -10.10
CA ASP A 96 13.93 -7.01 -10.35
C ASP A 96 13.30 -5.66 -9.99
N LEU A 97 14.00 -4.89 -9.16
CA LEU A 97 13.59 -3.59 -8.72
C LEU A 97 13.48 -2.61 -9.89
N ALA A 98 14.37 -2.73 -10.89
CA ALA A 98 14.32 -1.90 -12.09
C ALA A 98 13.06 -2.16 -12.94
N ALA A 99 12.43 -3.33 -12.77
CA ALA A 99 11.20 -3.69 -13.46
C ALA A 99 9.92 -3.26 -12.70
N SER A 100 10.04 -2.77 -11.47
CA SER A 100 8.90 -2.43 -10.61
C SER A 100 8.08 -1.26 -11.17
N ASP A 101 6.79 -1.49 -11.39
CA ASP A 101 5.87 -0.49 -11.94
C ASP A 101 5.61 0.65 -10.94
N ALA A 102 5.55 0.34 -9.64
CA ALA A 102 5.42 1.36 -8.60
C ALA A 102 6.58 2.36 -8.59
N ILE A 103 7.78 1.92 -8.98
CA ILE A 103 8.97 2.80 -9.07
C ILE A 103 8.90 3.64 -10.34
N LYS A 104 8.51 3.03 -11.46
CA LYS A 104 8.36 3.73 -12.75
C LYS A 104 7.33 4.86 -12.65
N ILE A 105 6.14 4.58 -12.11
CA ILE A 105 5.09 5.58 -11.91
C ILE A 105 5.56 6.68 -10.94
N SER A 106 6.28 6.30 -9.87
CA SER A 106 6.87 7.29 -8.96
C SER A 106 7.86 8.23 -9.66
N TRP A 107 8.58 7.77 -10.68
CA TRP A 107 9.52 8.60 -11.45
C TRP A 107 8.83 9.53 -12.44
N GLU A 108 7.69 9.12 -12.98
CA GLU A 108 6.91 9.96 -13.90
C GLU A 108 6.30 11.18 -13.19
N VAL A 109 5.94 11.04 -11.92
CA VAL A 109 5.26 12.09 -11.13
C VAL A 109 6.19 12.93 -10.27
N ASP A 110 7.33 12.39 -9.79
CA ASP A 110 8.38 13.16 -9.10
C ASP A 110 9.71 13.12 -9.87
N PRO A 111 9.78 13.68 -11.09
CA PRO A 111 11.03 13.80 -11.83
C PRO A 111 11.88 14.90 -11.19
N LYS A 112 12.66 14.55 -10.16
CA LYS A 112 13.63 15.50 -9.60
C LYS A 112 14.68 15.88 -10.64
N GLU A 113 15.01 17.17 -10.70
CA GLU A 113 16.02 17.71 -11.61
C GLU A 113 17.34 16.92 -11.53
N GLY A 114 17.83 16.44 -12.67
CA GLY A 114 19.09 15.72 -12.79
C GLY A 114 19.01 14.20 -13.02
N GLY A 115 17.81 13.63 -13.22
CA GLY A 115 17.65 12.23 -13.66
C GLY A 115 18.06 11.18 -12.63
N SER A 116 18.29 11.58 -11.38
CA SER A 116 18.58 10.69 -10.26
C SER A 116 17.51 10.86 -9.19
N CYS A 117 16.61 9.89 -9.11
CA CYS A 117 15.64 9.81 -8.03
C CYS A 117 16.39 9.42 -6.75
N ARG A 118 16.92 10.41 -6.02
CA ARG A 118 17.39 10.19 -4.66
C ARG A 118 16.13 9.98 -3.81
N LEU A 119 15.85 8.72 -3.50
CA LEU A 119 14.79 8.34 -2.57
C LEU A 119 14.91 9.21 -1.32
N GLN A 120 13.80 9.85 -0.94
CA GLN A 120 13.76 10.65 0.28
C GLN A 120 13.94 9.78 1.53
N TYR A 121 13.53 8.51 1.41
CA TYR A 121 13.58 7.51 2.47
C TYR A 121 14.34 6.25 2.00
N PRO A 122 15.05 5.56 2.91
CA PRO A 122 15.76 4.34 2.56
C PRO A 122 14.80 3.18 2.26
N TRP A 123 15.32 2.14 1.61
CA TRP A 123 14.62 0.87 1.44
C TRP A 123 14.37 0.18 2.78
N ILE A 124 13.15 -0.30 2.98
CA ILE A 124 12.73 -1.04 4.17
C ILE A 124 12.15 -2.38 3.70
N GLY A 125 12.81 -3.47 4.07
CA GLY A 125 12.31 -4.83 3.88
C GLY A 125 11.22 -5.15 4.89
N VAL A 126 10.13 -5.76 4.42
CA VAL A 126 9.00 -6.22 5.23
C VAL A 126 8.71 -7.67 4.88
N VAL A 127 8.49 -8.51 5.90
CA VAL A 127 8.12 -9.91 5.72
C VAL A 127 6.64 -10.07 6.06
N ASN A 128 5.83 -10.27 5.02
CA ASN A 128 4.39 -10.44 5.14
C ASN A 128 4.00 -11.90 5.42
N ARG A 129 2.74 -12.10 5.83
CA ARG A 129 2.12 -13.43 5.91
C ARG A 129 2.05 -14.08 4.53
N SER A 130 2.34 -15.37 4.47
CA SER A 130 2.13 -16.17 3.26
C SER A 130 0.64 -16.44 3.01
N GLN A 131 0.30 -16.90 1.79
CA GLN A 131 -1.08 -17.34 1.50
C GLN A 131 -1.56 -18.45 2.46
N GLN A 132 -0.65 -19.35 2.86
CA GLN A 132 -0.97 -20.39 3.81
C GLN A 132 -1.27 -19.81 5.22
N ASP A 133 -0.52 -18.80 5.65
CA ASP A 133 -0.74 -18.13 6.92
C ASP A 133 -2.09 -17.39 6.95
N ILE A 134 -2.46 -16.76 5.83
CA ILE A 134 -3.76 -16.10 5.68
C ILE A 134 -4.88 -17.13 5.78
N ASN A 135 -4.77 -18.25 5.05
CA ASN A 135 -5.77 -19.32 5.07
C ASN A 135 -5.92 -19.96 6.47
N LYS A 136 -4.84 -19.98 7.26
CA LYS A 136 -4.82 -20.48 8.63
C LYS A 136 -5.23 -19.42 9.68
N ASN A 137 -5.57 -18.20 9.25
CA ASN A 137 -5.85 -17.06 10.14
C ASN A 137 -4.74 -16.82 11.18
N VAL A 138 -3.48 -16.93 10.77
CA VAL A 138 -2.34 -16.66 11.66
C VAL A 138 -2.43 -15.21 12.15
N ASP A 139 -2.33 -15.06 13.46
CA ASP A 139 -2.41 -13.78 14.14
C ASP A 139 -1.27 -12.83 13.73
N MET A 140 -1.57 -11.53 13.77
CA MET A 140 -0.61 -10.49 13.42
C MET A 140 0.55 -10.39 14.41
N ILE A 141 0.36 -10.74 15.69
CA ILE A 141 1.46 -10.74 16.66
C ILE A 141 2.46 -11.85 16.29
N ALA A 142 1.97 -13.04 15.98
CA ALA A 142 2.80 -14.15 15.53
C ALA A 142 3.52 -13.82 14.21
N ALA A 143 2.86 -13.14 13.27
CA ALA A 143 3.48 -12.68 12.03
C ALA A 143 4.62 -11.68 12.28
N ARG A 144 4.42 -10.70 13.17
CA ARG A 144 5.45 -9.71 13.55
C ARG A 144 6.63 -10.35 14.27
N LEU A 145 6.38 -11.32 15.15
CA LEU A 145 7.45 -12.04 15.83
C LEU A 145 8.32 -12.81 14.82
N ARG A 146 7.70 -13.51 13.87
CA ARG A 146 8.44 -14.20 12.80
C ARG A 146 9.21 -13.25 11.90
N GLU A 147 8.66 -12.08 11.58
CA GLU A 147 9.38 -11.03 10.84
C GLU A 147 10.63 -10.56 11.61
N HIS A 148 10.49 -10.30 12.91
CA HIS A 148 11.60 -9.90 13.76
C HIS A 148 12.69 -10.97 13.80
N GLU A 149 12.30 -12.23 14.02
CA GLU A 149 13.22 -13.37 14.03
C GLU A 149 13.92 -13.55 12.67
N TYR A 150 13.22 -13.38 11.56
CA TYR A 150 13.78 -13.46 10.21
C TYR A 150 14.95 -12.49 10.03
N PHE A 151 14.74 -11.20 10.34
CA PHE A 151 15.79 -10.19 10.21
C PHE A 151 16.89 -10.34 11.25
N ALA A 152 16.59 -10.86 12.45
CA ALA A 152 17.58 -11.06 13.51
C ALA A 152 18.53 -12.26 13.24
N HIS A 153 18.04 -13.31 12.58
CA HIS A 153 18.77 -14.56 12.40
C HIS A 153 19.46 -14.70 11.04
N ILE A 154 18.95 -14.08 9.97
CA ILE A 154 19.55 -14.20 8.64
C ILE A 154 20.85 -13.39 8.58
N PRO A 155 22.02 -14.03 8.38
CA PRO A 155 23.33 -13.37 8.42
C PRO A 155 23.43 -12.15 7.50
N GLU A 156 22.83 -12.24 6.31
CA GLU A 156 22.84 -11.22 5.27
C GLU A 156 22.12 -9.94 5.71
N TYR A 157 21.04 -10.07 6.51
CA TYR A 157 20.22 -8.94 6.93
C TYR A 157 20.37 -8.55 8.40
N LYS A 158 21.10 -9.34 9.20
CA LYS A 158 21.28 -9.13 10.64
C LYS A 158 21.78 -7.73 10.99
N HIS A 159 22.74 -7.21 10.23
CA HIS A 159 23.29 -5.87 10.41
C HIS A 159 22.27 -4.75 10.10
N LEU A 160 21.24 -5.06 9.29
CA LEU A 160 20.16 -4.16 8.91
C LEU A 160 18.90 -4.31 9.77
N ALA A 161 18.81 -5.32 10.64
CA ALA A 161 17.60 -5.66 11.39
C ALA A 161 16.95 -4.47 12.11
N HIS A 162 17.76 -3.53 12.62
CA HIS A 162 17.27 -2.31 13.29
C HIS A 162 16.55 -1.29 12.37
N ARG A 163 16.72 -1.40 11.05
CA ARG A 163 16.09 -0.55 10.02
C ARG A 163 15.10 -1.31 9.12
N MET A 164 14.79 -2.56 9.47
CA MET A 164 13.90 -3.42 8.71
C MET A 164 12.63 -3.72 9.52
N GLY A 165 11.62 -4.25 8.83
CA GLY A 165 10.39 -4.71 9.41
C GLY A 165 9.26 -3.69 9.44
N SER A 166 8.05 -4.20 9.60
CA SER A 166 6.80 -3.44 9.61
C SER A 166 6.74 -2.38 10.72
N GLU A 167 7.36 -2.62 11.88
CA GLU A 167 7.43 -1.64 12.97
C GLU A 167 8.32 -0.44 12.62
N HIS A 168 9.46 -0.68 11.97
CA HIS A 168 10.35 0.39 11.53
C HIS A 168 9.66 1.23 10.45
N LEU A 169 9.01 0.57 9.49
CA LEU A 169 8.19 1.25 8.48
C LEU A 169 7.11 2.14 9.10
N ALA A 170 6.35 1.63 10.08
CA ALA A 170 5.30 2.40 10.74
C ALA A 170 5.85 3.65 11.45
N LYS A 171 7.01 3.54 12.13
CA LYS A 171 7.69 4.69 12.75
C LYS A 171 8.15 5.71 11.71
N MET A 172 8.71 5.25 10.59
CA MET A 172 9.14 6.10 9.50
C MET A 172 7.97 6.84 8.84
N LEU A 173 6.87 6.15 8.54
CA LEU A 173 5.66 6.76 7.98
C LEU A 173 5.03 7.76 8.95
N SER A 174 4.99 7.43 10.25
CA SER A 174 4.48 8.35 11.28
C SER A 174 5.32 9.63 11.35
N LYS A 175 6.64 9.50 11.23
CA LYS A 175 7.56 10.64 11.19
C LYS A 175 7.33 11.46 9.92
N ALA A 176 7.28 10.83 8.74
CA ALA A 176 7.04 11.50 7.46
C ALA A 176 5.71 12.28 7.45
N ALA A 177 4.64 11.67 7.95
CA ALA A 177 3.33 12.30 8.08
C ALA A 177 3.36 13.51 9.03
N ALA A 178 4.11 13.43 10.13
CA ALA A 178 4.28 14.56 11.04
C ALA A 178 5.03 15.74 10.40
N PHE A 179 6.00 15.49 9.52
CA PHE A 179 6.70 16.58 8.81
C PHE A 179 5.84 17.23 7.72
N GLY A 180 5.07 16.44 6.95
CA GLY A 180 4.23 16.98 5.88
C GLY A 180 2.98 17.76 6.31
N ILE A 181 2.63 17.74 7.60
CA ILE A 181 1.53 18.55 8.18
C ILE A 181 2.02 19.94 8.64
N CYS A 182 3.34 20.14 8.76
CA CYS A 182 3.92 21.36 9.31
C CYS A 182 4.38 22.40 8.26
N ASP A 183 4.17 22.17 6.97
CA ASP A 183 4.46 23.13 5.89
C ASP A 183 3.17 23.66 5.22
#